data_AF-A0A9D7PZY4-F1
#
_entry.id   AF-A0A9D7PZY4-F1
#
_cell.length_a   1.000
_cell.length_b   1.000
_cell.length_c   1.000
_cell.angle_alpha   90.00
_cell.angle_beta   90.00
_cell.angle_gamma   90.00
#
_symmetry.space_group_name_H-M   'P 1'
#
loop_
_entity.id
_entity.type
_entity.pdbx_description
1 polymer ?
#
loop_
_entity_poly.entity_id
_entity_poly.type
_entity_poly.pdbx_seq_one_letter_code
_entity_poly.pdbx_strand_id
1 'polypeptide(L)'
;MFDDFLGRNFLNSSLERNEDADIIRFVEKIKYGKNKFLIFTTREYILTQAYTRYEKLDQNQKSVKKYILDIAVYTKPVKAQILYNHLYFSCLEQDILSGFVEAKHYNEVINHRNYTPRLISLIVSNYRSELGTSADFFKYFKDKLNNPKDIWLHPFTADISKLSQISLLIMLTCGDPISYFDLLEAVKKFFSMNSNYNILINQHEYDRSLRELENSFINVEEDSRKTFILTFKNPGISDFLLHHLANYTDVQKELLTSARFPKSVFFNILN
;
A
#
# COMPACT_ATOMS: atom_id res chain seq x y z
N MET A 1 -9.74 -18.17 -8.64
CA MET A 1 -9.53 -17.03 -7.71
C MET A 1 -9.49 -15.79 -8.56
N PHE A 2 -10.26 -14.76 -8.20
CA PHE A 2 -10.25 -13.46 -8.85
C PHE A 2 -9.49 -12.50 -7.94
N ASP A 3 -8.27 -12.17 -8.36
CA ASP A 3 -7.45 -11.22 -7.64
C ASP A 3 -7.79 -9.78 -8.01
N ASP A 4 -7.84 -8.91 -7.00
CA ASP A 4 -8.24 -7.49 -7.12
C ASP A 4 -9.51 -7.33 -7.97
N PHE A 5 -10.59 -8.04 -7.61
CA PHE A 5 -11.77 -8.16 -8.49
C PHE A 5 -12.56 -6.84 -8.68
N LEU A 6 -12.46 -5.91 -7.73
CA LEU A 6 -12.97 -4.54 -7.82
C LEU A 6 -11.89 -3.55 -8.29
N GLY A 7 -10.77 -4.11 -8.77
CA GLY A 7 -9.53 -3.49 -9.16
C GLY A 7 -9.60 -2.60 -10.40
N ARG A 8 -9.06 -3.17 -11.48
CA ARG A 8 -8.70 -2.49 -12.73
C ARG A 8 -9.85 -2.30 -13.73
N ASN A 9 -10.88 -3.12 -13.67
CA ASN A 9 -11.99 -3.08 -14.64
C ASN A 9 -13.29 -2.55 -14.03
N PHE A 10 -13.50 -2.74 -12.73
CA PHE A 10 -14.79 -2.50 -12.09
C PHE A 10 -15.09 -1.01 -11.81
N LEU A 11 -14.07 -0.17 -11.58
CA LEU A 11 -14.28 1.28 -11.38
C LEU A 11 -13.98 2.12 -12.65
N ASN A 12 -13.36 1.52 -13.67
CA ASN A 12 -12.98 2.19 -14.93
C ASN A 12 -14.16 2.33 -15.90
N SER A 13 -15.08 1.38 -15.89
CA SER A 13 -16.34 1.50 -16.61
C SER A 13 -17.35 2.15 -15.67
N SER A 14 -17.98 3.22 -16.14
CA SER A 14 -19.42 3.34 -15.92
C SER A 14 -20.01 2.02 -16.42
N LEU A 15 -20.09 0.98 -15.56
CA LEU A 15 -20.54 -0.36 -15.96
C LEU A 15 -21.79 -0.17 -16.81
N GLU A 16 -21.76 -0.64 -18.05
CA GLU A 16 -22.90 -0.63 -18.94
C GLU A 16 -24.01 -1.48 -18.32
N ARG A 17 -24.83 -0.88 -17.45
CA ARG A 17 -26.11 -1.31 -16.86
C ARG A 17 -26.33 -2.77 -16.41
N ASN A 18 -25.39 -3.72 -16.53
CA ASN A 18 -25.65 -5.16 -16.36
C ASN A 18 -24.48 -6.02 -15.83
N GLU A 19 -23.23 -5.52 -15.73
CA GLU A 19 -22.09 -6.34 -15.27
C GLU A 19 -22.19 -6.74 -13.77
N ASP A 20 -22.90 -5.96 -12.95
CA ASP A 20 -23.20 -6.29 -11.55
C ASP A 20 -24.06 -7.55 -11.42
N ALA A 21 -25.03 -7.73 -12.33
CA ALA A 21 -25.88 -8.90 -12.40
C ALA A 21 -25.09 -10.15 -12.83
N ASP A 22 -24.08 -10.00 -13.69
CA ASP A 22 -23.27 -11.11 -14.17
C ASP A 22 -22.36 -11.68 -13.08
N ILE A 23 -21.76 -10.82 -12.24
CA ILE A 23 -20.98 -11.28 -11.07
C ILE A 23 -21.88 -12.04 -10.11
N ILE A 24 -23.08 -11.51 -9.80
CA ILE A 24 -24.03 -12.17 -8.90
C ILE A 24 -24.48 -13.52 -9.48
N ARG A 25 -24.79 -13.56 -10.78
CA ARG A 25 -25.16 -14.80 -11.48
C ARG A 25 -24.03 -15.82 -11.47
N PHE A 26 -22.79 -15.38 -11.63
CA PHE A 26 -21.62 -16.23 -11.52
C PHE A 26 -21.44 -16.79 -10.11
N VAL A 27 -21.57 -15.95 -9.08
CA VAL A 27 -21.54 -16.36 -7.66
C VAL A 27 -22.60 -17.41 -7.37
N GLU A 28 -23.86 -17.17 -7.75
CA GLU A 28 -24.96 -18.12 -7.53
C GLU A 28 -24.70 -19.43 -8.29
N LYS A 29 -24.22 -19.39 -9.53
CA LYS A 29 -23.87 -20.59 -10.29
C LYS A 29 -22.78 -21.44 -9.61
N ILE A 30 -21.78 -20.81 -8.99
CA ILE A 30 -20.74 -21.54 -8.26
C ILE A 30 -21.27 -22.07 -6.93
N LYS A 31 -22.11 -21.31 -6.22
CA LYS A 31 -22.74 -21.69 -4.94
C LYS A 31 -23.56 -22.97 -5.04
N TYR A 32 -24.29 -23.18 -6.14
CA TYR A 32 -25.04 -24.42 -6.39
C TYR A 32 -24.21 -25.55 -7.04
N GLY A 33 -22.96 -25.27 -7.41
CA GLY A 33 -22.05 -26.27 -7.97
C GLY A 33 -21.41 -27.13 -6.89
N LYS A 34 -21.37 -28.45 -7.10
CA LYS A 34 -20.58 -29.35 -6.24
C LYS A 34 -19.08 -29.14 -6.49
N ASN A 35 -18.28 -29.21 -5.43
CA ASN A 35 -16.80 -29.19 -5.46
C ASN A 35 -16.17 -27.94 -6.10
N LYS A 36 -16.73 -26.76 -5.88
CA LYS A 36 -16.16 -25.49 -6.39
C LYS A 36 -15.97 -24.50 -5.25
N PHE A 37 -14.84 -23.79 -5.29
CA PHE A 37 -14.56 -22.66 -4.42
C PHE A 37 -14.35 -21.42 -5.26
N LEU A 38 -15.03 -20.33 -4.88
CA LEU A 38 -14.84 -19.02 -5.46
C LEU A 38 -14.20 -18.12 -4.40
N ILE A 39 -13.00 -17.65 -4.69
CA ILE A 39 -12.25 -16.73 -3.84
C ILE A 39 -12.12 -15.42 -4.60
N PHE A 40 -12.61 -14.35 -3.98
CA PHE A 40 -12.43 -12.97 -4.38
C PHE A 40 -11.50 -12.29 -3.39
N THR A 41 -10.50 -11.57 -3.89
CA THR A 41 -9.67 -10.68 -3.07
C THR A 41 -9.89 -9.26 -3.54
N THR A 42 -10.09 -8.36 -2.58
CA THR A 42 -10.17 -6.92 -2.78
C THR A 42 -9.86 -6.25 -1.45
N ARG A 43 -9.64 -4.95 -1.48
CA ARG A 43 -9.46 -4.14 -0.27
C ARG A 43 -10.81 -3.80 0.32
N GLU A 44 -10.85 -3.72 1.65
CA GLU A 44 -12.08 -3.48 2.40
C GLU A 44 -12.74 -2.16 2.00
N TYR A 45 -11.96 -1.08 1.91
CA TYR A 45 -12.50 0.23 1.53
C TYR A 45 -13.07 0.26 0.10
N ILE A 46 -12.52 -0.53 -0.81
CA ILE A 46 -13.04 -0.68 -2.17
C ILE A 46 -14.34 -1.50 -2.16
N LEU A 47 -14.38 -2.56 -1.35
CA LEU A 47 -15.58 -3.38 -1.19
C LEU A 47 -16.74 -2.56 -0.60
N THR A 48 -16.48 -1.77 0.44
CA THR A 48 -17.50 -0.91 1.08
C THR A 48 -18.01 0.18 0.13
N GLN A 49 -17.12 0.78 -0.67
CA GLN A 49 -17.53 1.70 -1.73
C GLN A 49 -18.39 1.01 -2.79
N ALA A 50 -18.03 -0.20 -3.21
CA ALA A 50 -18.83 -0.98 -4.15
C ALA A 50 -20.23 -1.30 -3.59
N TYR A 51 -20.35 -1.68 -2.32
CA TYR A 51 -21.68 -1.87 -1.70
C TYR A 51 -22.51 -0.58 -1.69
N THR A 52 -21.87 0.55 -1.38
CA THR A 52 -22.56 1.85 -1.38
C THR A 52 -23.05 2.26 -2.77
N ARG A 53 -22.30 1.89 -3.82
CA ARG A 53 -22.59 2.27 -5.21
C ARG A 53 -23.53 1.29 -5.92
N TYR A 54 -23.52 0.01 -5.55
CA TYR A 54 -24.22 -1.07 -6.26
C TYR A 54 -25.21 -1.81 -5.36
N GLU A 55 -26.47 -1.44 -5.47
CA GLU A 55 -27.57 -1.96 -4.64
C GLU A 55 -27.71 -3.49 -4.69
N LYS A 56 -27.52 -4.12 -5.85
CA LYS A 56 -27.62 -5.59 -5.97
C LYS A 56 -26.49 -6.33 -5.26
N LEU A 57 -25.29 -5.74 -5.20
CA LEU A 57 -24.17 -6.30 -4.44
C LEU A 57 -24.43 -6.16 -2.93
N ASP A 58 -24.98 -5.03 -2.50
CA ASP A 58 -25.35 -4.78 -1.09
C ASP A 58 -26.44 -5.75 -0.59
N GLN A 59 -27.51 -5.95 -1.37
CA GLN A 59 -28.57 -6.91 -1.05
C GLN A 59 -28.06 -8.36 -0.88
N ASN A 60 -26.97 -8.71 -1.57
CA ASN A 60 -26.34 -10.02 -1.52
C ASN A 60 -25.17 -10.11 -0.52
N GLN A 61 -24.90 -9.09 0.30
CA GLN A 61 -23.81 -9.12 1.28
C GLN A 61 -23.87 -10.35 2.20
N LYS A 62 -25.09 -10.82 2.54
CA LYS A 62 -25.32 -11.99 3.40
C LYS A 62 -25.00 -13.33 2.74
N SER A 63 -24.96 -13.41 1.40
CA SER A 63 -24.68 -14.65 0.67
C SER A 63 -23.18 -14.91 0.48
N VAL A 64 -22.33 -13.90 0.71
CA VAL A 64 -20.87 -13.98 0.59
C VAL A 64 -20.24 -14.04 1.98
N LYS A 65 -19.45 -15.08 2.26
CA LYS A 65 -18.64 -15.12 3.49
C LYS A 65 -17.46 -14.14 3.34
N LYS A 66 -17.52 -13.01 4.04
CA LYS A 66 -16.39 -12.05 4.13
C LYS A 66 -15.31 -12.61 5.06
N TYR A 67 -14.07 -12.60 4.59
CA TYR A 67 -12.88 -12.87 5.41
C TYR A 67 -11.94 -11.67 5.26
N ILE A 68 -11.61 -11.02 6.38
CA ILE A 68 -10.67 -9.89 6.41
C ILE A 68 -9.31 -10.46 6.83
N LEU A 69 -8.32 -10.29 5.96
CA LEU A 69 -6.94 -10.60 6.30
C LEU A 69 -6.31 -9.36 6.94
N ASP A 70 -6.20 -9.36 8.27
CA ASP A 70 -5.54 -8.28 8.98
C ASP A 70 -4.01 -8.42 8.90
N ILE A 71 -3.38 -7.52 8.14
CA ILE A 71 -1.94 -7.45 7.92
C ILE A 71 -1.21 -6.95 9.17
N ALA A 72 -1.87 -6.20 10.05
CA ALA A 72 -1.30 -5.72 11.31
C ALA A 72 -1.05 -6.86 12.32
N VAL A 73 -1.66 -8.04 12.09
CA VAL A 73 -1.61 -9.21 12.97
C VAL A 73 -0.64 -10.29 12.43
N TYR A 74 0.47 -9.89 11.79
CA TYR A 74 1.52 -10.87 11.50
C TYR A 74 2.22 -11.32 12.77
N THR A 75 1.77 -12.47 13.27
CA THR A 75 2.43 -13.20 14.34
C THR A 75 3.86 -13.57 13.94
N LYS A 76 4.73 -13.80 14.93
CA LYS A 76 6.13 -14.21 14.66
C LYS A 76 6.25 -15.41 13.72
N PRO A 77 5.43 -16.48 13.84
CA PRO A 77 5.45 -17.59 12.88
C PRO A 77 5.11 -17.16 11.44
N VAL A 78 4.13 -16.27 11.27
CA VAL A 78 3.76 -15.75 9.93
C VAL A 78 4.89 -14.92 9.35
N LYS A 79 5.49 -14.03 10.14
CA LYS A 79 6.68 -13.27 9.72
C LYS A 79 7.84 -14.21 9.33
N ALA A 80 8.11 -15.24 10.13
CA ALA A 80 9.15 -16.22 9.81
C ALA A 80 8.86 -16.96 8.50
N GLN A 81 7.62 -17.36 8.24
CA GLN A 81 7.24 -18.02 6.99
C GLN A 81 7.41 -17.09 5.78
N ILE A 82 7.05 -15.81 5.92
CA ILE A 82 7.23 -14.81 4.87
C ILE A 82 8.72 -14.64 4.57
N LEU A 83 9.56 -14.45 5.60
CA LEU A 83 11.00 -14.33 5.44
C LEU A 83 11.60 -15.58 4.79
N TYR A 84 11.21 -16.77 5.26
CA TYR A 84 11.63 -18.04 4.68
C TYR A 84 11.30 -18.12 3.20
N ASN A 85 10.05 -17.81 2.81
CA ASN A 85 9.64 -17.87 1.40
C ASN A 85 10.50 -16.94 0.53
N HIS A 86 10.75 -15.71 0.98
CA HIS A 86 11.58 -14.77 0.22
C HIS A 86 13.04 -15.21 0.11
N LEU A 87 13.63 -15.75 1.18
CA LEU A 87 14.99 -16.28 1.15
C LEU A 87 15.09 -17.54 0.28
N TYR A 88 14.13 -18.46 0.42
CA TYR A 88 14.12 -19.74 -0.30
C TYR A 88 13.98 -19.56 -1.81
N PHE A 89 13.15 -18.62 -2.27
CA PHE A 89 12.97 -18.33 -3.69
C PHE A 89 13.90 -17.24 -4.22
N SER A 90 14.92 -16.83 -3.45
CA SER A 90 15.91 -15.86 -3.88
C SER A 90 17.03 -16.48 -4.72
N CYS A 91 17.81 -15.64 -5.39
CA CYS A 91 19.05 -16.04 -6.05
C CYS A 91 20.29 -15.95 -5.12
N LEU A 92 20.09 -15.96 -3.79
CA LEU A 92 21.20 -15.90 -2.85
C LEU A 92 21.98 -17.22 -2.84
N GLU A 93 23.29 -17.12 -2.67
CA GLU A 93 24.16 -18.29 -2.54
C GLU A 93 23.88 -19.07 -1.25
N GLN A 94 24.04 -20.39 -1.33
CA GLN A 94 23.72 -21.30 -0.23
C GLN A 94 24.53 -20.99 1.04
N ASP A 95 25.81 -20.62 0.91
CA ASP A 95 26.68 -20.30 2.05
C ASP A 95 26.21 -19.04 2.81
N ILE A 96 25.67 -18.06 2.08
CA ILE A 96 25.07 -16.86 2.67
C ILE A 96 23.83 -17.23 3.49
N LEU A 97 22.96 -18.08 2.93
CA LEU A 97 21.73 -18.54 3.58
C LEU A 97 22.04 -19.38 4.82
N SER A 98 22.97 -20.33 4.73
CA SER A 98 23.40 -21.18 5.83
C SER A 98 23.94 -20.34 6.99
N GLY A 99 24.87 -19.41 6.72
CA GLY A 99 25.42 -18.54 7.76
C GLY A 99 24.35 -17.65 8.42
N PHE A 100 23.36 -17.19 7.66
CA PHE A 100 22.28 -16.34 8.17
C PHE A 100 21.38 -17.10 9.14
N VAL A 101 21.14 -18.38 8.86
CA VAL A 101 20.36 -19.29 9.72
C VAL A 101 21.16 -19.71 10.95
N GLU A 102 22.42 -20.12 10.78
CA GLU A 102 23.30 -20.56 11.88
C GLU A 102 23.50 -19.45 12.93
N ALA A 103 23.73 -18.22 12.47
CA ALA A 103 23.85 -17.05 13.33
C ALA A 103 22.51 -16.57 13.94
N LYS A 104 21.38 -17.21 13.57
CA LYS A 104 20.02 -16.88 14.02
C LYS A 104 19.58 -15.45 13.68
N HIS A 105 20.14 -14.85 12.63
CA HIS A 105 19.83 -13.48 12.22
C HIS A 105 18.37 -13.28 11.80
N TYR A 106 17.67 -14.35 11.37
CA TYR A 106 16.23 -14.33 11.12
C TYR A 106 15.43 -13.83 12.32
N ASN A 107 15.87 -14.10 13.56
CA ASN A 107 15.17 -13.65 14.76
C ASN A 107 15.22 -12.13 14.91
N GLU A 108 16.36 -11.50 14.60
CA GLU A 108 16.47 -10.03 14.63
C GLU A 108 15.57 -9.40 13.56
N VAL A 109 15.52 -10.01 12.36
CA VAL A 109 14.70 -9.52 11.25
C VAL A 109 13.20 -9.59 11.57
N ILE A 110 12.67 -10.75 11.98
CA ILE A 110 11.21 -10.91 12.22
C ILE A 110 10.69 -10.05 13.38
N ASN A 111 11.56 -9.67 14.32
CA ASN A 111 11.22 -8.81 15.46
C ASN A 111 11.47 -7.33 15.18
N HIS A 112 11.99 -6.96 13.99
CA HIS A 112 12.28 -5.59 13.66
C HIS A 112 11.00 -4.75 13.47
N ARG A 113 10.99 -3.51 14.00
CA ARG A 113 9.82 -2.60 13.94
C ARG A 113 9.35 -2.26 12.52
N ASN A 114 10.28 -2.21 11.58
CA ASN A 114 10.00 -1.88 10.17
C ASN A 114 9.69 -3.11 9.30
N TYR A 115 9.53 -4.30 9.90
CA TYR A 115 9.27 -5.53 9.14
C TYR A 115 7.94 -5.43 8.35
N THR A 116 8.02 -5.49 7.02
CA THR A 116 6.87 -5.67 6.13
C THR A 116 7.21 -6.65 5.00
N PRO A 117 6.26 -7.47 4.51
CA PRO A 117 6.54 -8.44 3.45
C PRO A 117 7.20 -7.81 2.22
N ARG A 118 6.71 -6.65 1.79
CA ARG A 118 7.27 -5.92 0.64
C ARG A 118 8.72 -5.47 0.88
N LEU A 119 9.01 -4.95 2.08
CA LEU A 119 10.38 -4.54 2.44
C LEU A 119 11.35 -5.72 2.44
N ILE A 120 10.95 -6.85 3.03
CA ILE A 120 11.75 -8.08 3.03
C ILE A 120 12.01 -8.55 1.60
N SER A 121 10.97 -8.59 0.77
CA SER A 121 11.11 -8.93 -0.64
C SER A 121 12.12 -8.04 -1.35
N LEU A 122 12.08 -6.72 -1.11
CA LEU A 122 12.96 -5.74 -1.77
C LEU A 122 14.42 -5.87 -1.31
N ILE A 123 14.65 -6.02 0.00
CA ILE A 123 16.00 -6.19 0.55
C ILE A 123 16.64 -7.44 -0.04
N VAL A 124 15.90 -8.56 -0.04
CA VAL A 124 16.38 -9.85 -0.57
C VAL A 124 16.64 -9.77 -2.07
N SER A 125 15.74 -9.18 -2.87
CA SER A 125 15.91 -9.09 -4.33
C SER A 125 17.04 -8.16 -4.78
N ASN A 126 17.36 -7.14 -3.97
CA ASN A 126 18.34 -6.12 -4.32
C ASN A 126 19.76 -6.46 -3.88
N TYR A 127 19.94 -7.44 -2.98
CA TYR A 127 21.27 -7.91 -2.64
C TYR A 127 21.88 -8.68 -3.81
N ARG A 128 23.20 -8.52 -4.01
CA ARG A 128 23.98 -9.25 -5.01
C ARG A 128 24.90 -10.20 -4.25
N SER A 129 24.63 -11.50 -4.33
CA SER A 129 25.34 -12.53 -3.57
C SER A 129 26.85 -12.54 -3.83
N GLU A 130 27.24 -12.30 -5.09
CA GLU A 130 28.63 -12.25 -5.54
C GLU A 130 29.49 -11.17 -4.84
N LEU A 131 28.86 -10.24 -4.11
CA LEU A 131 29.53 -9.09 -3.50
C LEU A 131 29.88 -9.27 -2.01
N GLY A 132 29.52 -10.38 -1.36
CA GLY A 132 29.84 -10.49 0.07
C GLY A 132 29.46 -11.79 0.77
N THR A 133 29.86 -11.86 2.04
CA THR A 133 29.63 -12.99 2.93
C THR A 133 28.23 -12.97 3.55
N SER A 134 27.89 -14.01 4.33
CA SER A 134 26.67 -14.02 5.14
C SER A 134 26.59 -12.84 6.13
N ALA A 135 27.72 -12.44 6.71
CA ALA A 135 27.79 -11.29 7.62
C ALA A 135 27.52 -9.97 6.89
N ASP A 136 28.03 -9.82 5.66
CA ASP A 136 27.79 -8.64 4.82
C ASP A 136 26.33 -8.56 4.40
N PHE A 137 25.71 -9.70 4.05
CA PHE A 137 24.28 -9.78 3.77
C PHE A 137 23.46 -9.35 4.97
N PHE A 138 23.75 -9.87 6.17
CA PHE A 138 23.01 -9.48 7.37
C PHE A 138 23.19 -8.00 7.72
N LYS A 139 24.42 -7.48 7.60
CA LYS A 139 24.72 -6.06 7.81
C LYS A 139 23.92 -5.21 6.83
N TYR A 140 23.94 -5.52 5.54
CA TYR A 140 23.13 -4.86 4.52
C TYR A 140 21.64 -4.93 4.87
N PHE A 141 21.14 -6.11 5.25
CA PHE A 141 19.73 -6.31 5.61
C PHE A 141 19.32 -5.41 6.77
N LYS A 142 20.13 -5.40 7.83
CA LYS A 142 19.90 -4.62 9.05
C LYS A 142 20.01 -3.12 8.78
N ASP A 143 21.01 -2.69 8.02
CA ASP A 143 21.19 -1.30 7.62
C ASP A 143 20.00 -0.80 6.82
N LYS A 144 19.47 -1.61 5.91
CA LYS A 144 18.26 -1.30 5.16
C LYS A 144 17.04 -1.25 6.10
N LEU A 145 16.82 -2.24 6.96
CA LEU A 145 15.74 -2.15 7.95
C LEU A 145 15.81 -0.89 8.85
N ASN A 146 17.02 -0.43 9.18
CA ASN A 146 17.27 0.74 10.03
C ASN A 146 17.18 2.08 9.29
N ASN A 147 17.62 2.15 8.03
CA ASN A 147 17.64 3.34 7.19
C ASN A 147 16.69 3.18 6.00
N PRO A 148 15.38 3.27 6.23
CA PRO A 148 14.41 3.01 5.18
C PRO A 148 14.34 4.13 4.13
N LYS A 149 15.07 5.25 4.29
CA LYS A 149 15.10 6.35 3.31
C LYS A 149 15.54 5.88 1.92
N ASP A 150 16.63 5.11 1.84
CA ASP A 150 17.12 4.53 0.56
C ASP A 150 16.14 3.51 -0.01
N ILE A 151 15.43 2.81 0.87
CA ILE A 151 14.48 1.78 0.48
C ILE A 151 13.22 2.43 -0.06
N TRP A 152 12.73 3.53 0.52
CA TRP A 152 11.51 4.15 0.05
C TRP A 152 11.71 4.95 -1.22
N LEU A 153 12.93 5.42 -1.51
CA LEU A 153 13.20 6.20 -2.71
C LEU A 153 12.81 5.45 -3.98
N HIS A 154 13.32 4.24 -4.20
CA HIS A 154 13.01 3.48 -5.42
C HIS A 154 11.52 3.14 -5.56
N PRO A 155 10.83 2.53 -4.57
CA PRO A 155 9.41 2.30 -4.62
C PRO A 155 8.59 3.58 -4.79
N PHE A 156 9.03 4.70 -4.22
CA PHE A 156 8.35 5.99 -4.39
C PHE A 156 8.51 6.52 -5.81
N THR A 157 9.72 6.47 -6.39
CA THR A 157 9.99 7.07 -7.70
C THR A 157 9.64 6.16 -8.87
N ALA A 158 9.75 4.84 -8.72
CA ALA A 158 9.69 3.86 -9.80
C ALA A 158 8.50 2.90 -9.71
N ASP A 159 8.03 2.54 -8.51
CA ASP A 159 6.98 1.51 -8.35
C ASP A 159 5.57 2.09 -8.29
N ILE A 160 5.41 3.39 -8.01
CA ILE A 160 4.10 4.03 -7.85
C ILE A 160 3.90 5.19 -8.82
N SER A 161 2.64 5.42 -9.19
CA SER A 161 2.25 6.47 -10.12
C SER A 161 2.50 7.88 -9.57
N LYS A 162 2.54 8.88 -10.46
CA LYS A 162 2.69 10.29 -10.04
C LYS A 162 1.55 10.74 -9.13
N LEU A 163 0.33 10.25 -9.36
CA LEU A 163 -0.82 10.49 -8.49
C LEU A 163 -0.57 9.95 -7.07
N SER A 164 -0.05 8.73 -6.95
CA SER A 164 0.30 8.11 -5.67
C SER A 164 1.40 8.88 -4.94
N GLN A 165 2.45 9.32 -5.66
CA GLN A 165 3.52 10.15 -5.10
C GLN A 165 2.97 11.46 -4.51
N ILE A 166 2.17 12.18 -5.29
CA ILE A 166 1.57 13.45 -4.87
C ILE A 166 0.57 13.23 -3.72
N SER A 167 -0.22 12.15 -3.74
CA SER A 167 -1.14 11.81 -2.66
C SER A 167 -0.42 11.60 -1.32
N LEU A 168 0.75 10.93 -1.33
CA LEU A 168 1.57 10.79 -0.12
C LEU A 168 2.10 12.13 0.39
N LEU A 169 2.55 13.01 -0.52
CA LEU A 169 3.02 14.34 -0.14
C LEU A 169 1.88 15.21 0.41
N ILE A 170 0.69 15.16 -0.18
CA ILE A 170 -0.49 15.85 0.34
C ILE A 170 -0.88 15.31 1.72
N MET A 171 -0.92 13.98 1.88
CA MET A 171 -1.16 13.35 3.19
C MET A 171 -0.14 13.82 4.24
N LEU A 172 1.15 13.92 3.87
CA LEU A 172 2.18 14.48 4.75
C LEU A 172 1.84 15.92 5.20
N THR A 173 1.31 16.75 4.30
CA THR A 173 0.96 18.15 4.59
C THR A 173 -0.29 18.31 5.45
N CYS A 174 -1.30 17.48 5.21
CA CYS A 174 -2.57 17.51 5.95
C CYS A 174 -2.45 16.80 7.31
N GLY A 175 -1.49 15.89 7.41
CA GLY A 175 -1.16 15.14 8.61
C GLY A 175 -1.64 13.69 8.58
N ASP A 176 -1.10 12.93 9.51
CA ASP A 176 -1.44 11.53 9.79
C ASP A 176 -2.03 11.45 11.20
N PRO A 177 -3.25 10.92 11.40
CA PRO A 177 -4.16 10.34 10.41
C PRO A 177 -4.89 11.38 9.54
N ILE A 178 -5.38 10.94 8.36
CA ILE A 178 -6.32 11.67 7.50
C ILE A 178 -7.46 10.76 7.01
N SER A 179 -8.67 11.29 6.82
CA SER A 179 -9.76 10.49 6.25
C SER A 179 -9.60 10.30 4.74
N TYR A 180 -10.15 9.21 4.20
CA TYR A 180 -10.19 8.91 2.77
C TYR A 180 -10.77 10.07 1.96
N PHE A 181 -11.87 10.65 2.43
CA PHE A 181 -12.58 11.72 1.75
C PHE A 181 -11.83 13.05 1.82
N ASP A 182 -11.21 13.37 2.96
CA ASP A 182 -10.42 14.60 3.09
C ASP A 182 -9.18 14.55 2.19
N LEU A 183 -8.51 13.40 2.11
CA LEU A 183 -7.37 13.22 1.20
C LEU A 183 -7.81 13.29 -0.27
N LEU A 184 -8.94 12.66 -0.65
CA LEU A 184 -9.49 12.75 -2.00
C LEU A 184 -9.77 14.20 -2.41
N GLU A 185 -10.41 14.96 -1.52
CA GLU A 185 -10.72 16.37 -1.74
C GLU A 185 -9.47 17.24 -1.85
N ALA A 186 -8.45 16.98 -1.03
CA ALA A 186 -7.16 17.66 -1.10
C ALA A 186 -6.41 17.35 -2.41
N VAL A 187 -6.40 16.08 -2.84
CA VAL A 187 -5.81 15.63 -4.12
C VAL A 187 -6.51 16.28 -5.31
N LYS A 188 -7.85 16.27 -5.35
CA LYS A 188 -8.62 16.94 -6.42
C LYS A 188 -8.28 18.42 -6.50
N LYS A 189 -8.22 19.11 -5.35
CA LYS A 189 -7.86 20.53 -5.29
C LYS A 189 -6.45 20.76 -5.83
N PHE A 190 -5.46 19.98 -5.39
CA PHE A 190 -4.09 20.07 -5.89
C PHE A 190 -4.02 19.99 -7.42
N PHE A 191 -4.61 18.96 -8.02
CA PHE A 191 -4.54 18.78 -9.48
C PHE A 191 -5.38 19.80 -10.26
N SER A 192 -6.46 20.34 -9.68
CA SER A 192 -7.22 21.43 -10.30
C SER A 192 -6.44 22.75 -10.36
N MET A 193 -5.54 22.99 -9.39
CA MET A 193 -4.73 24.20 -9.32
C MET A 193 -3.39 24.07 -10.06
N ASN A 194 -2.93 22.83 -10.26
CA ASN A 194 -1.66 22.51 -10.93
C ASN A 194 -1.95 21.66 -12.18
N SER A 195 -2.48 22.32 -13.23
CA SER A 195 -2.90 21.66 -14.47
C SER A 195 -1.74 21.14 -15.32
N ASN A 196 -0.50 21.57 -15.04
CA ASN A 196 0.75 21.10 -15.65
C ASN A 196 0.96 19.59 -15.54
N TYR A 197 0.35 18.94 -14.55
CA TYR A 197 0.44 17.48 -14.38
C TYR A 197 -0.38 16.67 -15.39
N ASN A 198 -1.38 17.28 -16.07
CA ASN A 198 -2.28 16.60 -17.00
C ASN A 198 -2.94 15.32 -16.44
N ILE A 199 -3.25 15.30 -15.13
CA ILE A 199 -3.92 14.17 -14.47
C ILE A 199 -5.37 14.56 -14.16
N LEU A 200 -6.33 13.81 -14.71
CA LEU A 200 -7.75 13.93 -14.37
C LEU A 200 -8.08 13.04 -13.18
N ILE A 201 -8.50 13.64 -12.06
CA ILE A 201 -8.82 12.91 -10.84
C ILE A 201 -10.30 12.53 -10.83
N ASN A 202 -10.54 11.23 -11.00
CA ASN A 202 -11.82 10.61 -10.67
C ASN A 202 -11.64 9.60 -9.53
N GLN A 203 -12.75 9.04 -9.05
CA GLN A 203 -12.74 8.09 -7.93
C GLN A 203 -11.93 6.83 -8.24
N HIS A 204 -11.97 6.31 -9.47
CA HIS A 204 -11.18 5.15 -9.87
C HIS A 204 -9.68 5.41 -9.81
N GLU A 205 -9.21 6.53 -10.40
CA GLU A 205 -7.78 6.86 -10.40
C GLU A 205 -7.26 7.07 -8.98
N TYR A 206 -8.08 7.68 -8.12
CA TYR A 206 -7.73 7.83 -6.72
C TYR A 206 -7.69 6.49 -5.97
N ASP A 207 -8.68 5.62 -6.15
CA ASP A 207 -8.68 4.28 -5.53
C ASP A 207 -7.49 3.46 -6.01
N ARG A 208 -7.16 3.53 -7.31
CA ARG A 208 -5.95 2.92 -7.88
C ARG A 208 -4.69 3.44 -7.21
N SER A 209 -4.58 4.74 -7.00
CA SER A 209 -3.48 5.35 -6.26
C SER A 209 -3.40 4.78 -4.83
N LEU A 210 -4.50 4.76 -4.09
CA LEU A 210 -4.51 4.18 -2.74
C LEU A 210 -4.14 2.69 -2.73
N ARG A 211 -4.51 1.93 -3.77
CA ARG A 211 -4.10 0.52 -3.92
C ARG A 211 -2.60 0.36 -4.04
N GLU A 212 -1.94 1.24 -4.80
CA GLU A 212 -0.48 1.26 -4.92
C GLU A 212 0.15 1.57 -3.54
N LEU A 213 -0.46 2.48 -2.78
CA LEU A 213 0.05 2.96 -1.51
C LEU A 213 -0.14 1.98 -0.35
N GLU A 214 -1.30 1.35 -0.18
CA GLU A 214 -1.62 0.52 1.00
C GLU A 214 -0.68 -0.68 1.20
N ASN A 215 -0.15 -1.21 0.10
CA ASN A 215 0.78 -2.33 0.17
C ASN A 215 2.09 -1.96 0.86
N SER A 216 2.53 -0.71 0.72
CA SER A 216 3.91 -0.31 1.01
C SER A 216 4.01 0.90 1.94
N PHE A 217 3.15 1.90 1.78
CA PHE A 217 3.30 3.23 2.36
C PHE A 217 2.24 3.58 3.43
N ILE A 218 1.01 3.11 3.28
CA ILE A 218 -0.08 3.48 4.18
C ILE A 218 -0.79 2.26 4.74
N ASN A 219 -1.49 2.43 5.85
CA ASN A 219 -2.58 1.56 6.29
C ASN A 219 -3.90 2.28 6.00
N VAL A 220 -4.94 1.51 5.70
CA VAL A 220 -6.30 1.99 5.56
C VAL A 220 -7.17 1.21 6.54
N GLU A 221 -7.70 1.89 7.55
CA GLU A 221 -8.50 1.28 8.62
C GLU A 221 -9.89 1.89 8.65
N GLU A 222 -10.91 1.08 8.93
CA GLU A 222 -12.27 1.57 9.13
C GLU A 222 -12.43 2.12 10.56
N ASP A 223 -12.92 3.36 10.68
CA ASP A 223 -13.22 3.96 11.97
C ASP A 223 -14.60 3.55 12.51
N SER A 224 -14.88 3.94 13.75
CA SER A 224 -16.17 3.70 14.41
C SER A 224 -17.40 4.24 13.67
N ARG A 225 -17.22 5.16 12.71
CA ARG A 225 -18.27 5.80 11.91
C ARG A 225 -18.37 5.20 10.50
N LYS A 226 -17.70 4.07 10.23
CA LYS A 226 -17.62 3.44 8.90
C LYS A 226 -16.96 4.32 7.85
N THR A 227 -16.06 5.21 8.28
CA THR A 227 -15.21 6.01 7.42
C THR A 227 -13.81 5.42 7.40
N PHE A 228 -13.13 5.49 6.27
CA PHE A 228 -11.76 4.99 6.16
C PHE A 228 -10.75 6.07 6.57
N ILE A 229 -9.87 5.71 7.49
CA ILE A 229 -8.76 6.53 7.97
C ILE A 229 -7.47 5.97 7.42
N LEU A 230 -6.63 6.86 6.89
CA LEU A 230 -5.33 6.55 6.33
C LEU A 230 -4.26 6.97 7.30
N THR A 231 -3.32 6.06 7.57
CA THR A 231 -2.13 6.32 8.39
C THR A 231 -0.86 5.90 7.66
N PHE A 232 0.28 6.51 7.95
CA PHE A 232 1.54 5.99 7.44
C PHE A 232 1.84 4.65 8.10
N LYS A 233 2.27 3.69 7.28
CA LYS A 233 2.53 2.32 7.75
C LYS A 233 3.61 2.23 8.82
N ASN A 234 4.55 3.18 8.80
CA ASN A 234 5.53 3.40 9.85
C ASN A 234 6.04 4.85 9.78
N PRO A 235 6.53 5.42 10.90
CA PRO A 235 7.04 6.80 10.95
C PRO A 235 8.18 7.09 9.97
N GLY A 236 8.98 6.08 9.60
CA GLY A 236 10.11 6.24 8.68
C GLY A 236 9.71 6.66 7.26
N ILE A 237 8.44 6.45 6.87
CA ILE A 237 7.91 6.93 5.59
C ILE A 237 7.72 8.44 5.62
N SER A 238 7.13 8.97 6.69
CA SER A 238 6.97 10.42 6.87
C SER A 238 8.33 11.12 6.87
N ASP A 239 9.30 10.57 7.62
CA ASP A 239 10.68 11.08 7.64
C ASP A 239 11.32 11.08 6.25
N PHE A 240 11.15 9.99 5.49
CA PHE A 240 11.63 9.90 4.12
C PHE A 240 10.99 10.98 3.23
N LEU A 241 9.65 11.11 3.26
CA LEU A 241 8.93 12.07 2.42
C LEU A 241 9.32 13.51 2.77
N LEU A 242 9.54 13.82 4.04
CA LEU A 242 10.03 15.13 4.49
C LEU A 242 11.40 15.46 3.90
N HIS A 243 12.35 14.55 4.02
CA HIS A 243 13.70 14.74 3.48
C HIS A 243 13.70 14.79 1.95
N HIS A 244 12.85 13.98 1.30
CA HIS A 244 12.68 13.99 -0.13
C HIS A 244 12.14 15.34 -0.60
N LEU A 245 11.03 15.81 0.01
CA LEU A 245 10.36 17.05 -0.33
C LEU A 245 11.26 18.28 -0.17
N ALA A 246 12.16 18.28 0.82
CA ALA A 246 13.10 19.38 1.07
C ALA A 246 13.95 19.75 -0.17
N ASN A 247 14.19 18.80 -1.08
CA ASN A 247 14.96 19.02 -2.30
C ASN A 247 14.15 19.55 -3.50
N TYR A 248 12.81 19.68 -3.37
CA TYR A 248 11.92 20.06 -4.48
C TYR A 248 11.09 21.30 -4.15
N THR A 249 11.72 22.47 -4.25
CA THR A 249 11.10 23.77 -3.92
C THR A 249 9.84 24.08 -4.72
N ASP A 250 9.77 23.67 -5.98
CA ASP A 250 8.59 23.91 -6.82
C ASP A 250 7.38 23.10 -6.31
N VAL A 251 7.60 21.82 -6.00
CA VAL A 251 6.55 20.95 -5.43
C VAL A 251 6.10 21.47 -4.06
N GLN A 252 7.03 21.97 -3.23
CA GLN A 252 6.67 22.60 -1.95
C GLN A 252 5.71 23.78 -2.16
N LYS A 253 5.98 24.66 -3.14
CA LYS A 253 5.09 25.79 -3.47
C LYS A 253 3.72 25.31 -3.94
N GLU A 254 3.67 24.33 -4.84
CA GLU A 254 2.41 23.76 -5.34
C GLU A 254 1.56 23.15 -4.21
N LEU A 255 2.20 22.47 -3.25
CA LEU A 255 1.54 21.92 -2.06
C LEU A 255 1.01 23.03 -1.15
N LEU A 256 1.79 24.09 -0.93
CA LEU A 256 1.38 25.24 -0.11
C LEU A 256 0.19 25.99 -0.70
N THR A 257 0.20 26.27 -2.00
CA THR A 257 -0.87 27.02 -2.66
C THR A 257 -2.19 26.23 -2.71
N SER A 258 -2.08 24.90 -2.79
CA SER A 258 -3.24 24.01 -2.84
C SER A 258 -3.72 23.53 -1.46
N ALA A 259 -2.95 23.74 -0.39
CA ALA A 259 -3.26 23.26 0.95
C ALA A 259 -4.69 23.63 1.39
N ARG A 260 -5.44 22.62 1.87
CA ARG A 260 -6.81 22.78 2.41
C ARG A 260 -6.84 22.65 3.94
N PHE A 261 -5.91 21.88 4.51
CA PHE A 261 -5.79 21.63 5.95
C PHE A 261 -4.31 21.74 6.39
N PRO A 262 -3.69 22.93 6.41
CA PRO A 262 -2.29 23.04 6.80
C PRO A 262 -2.11 22.73 8.29
N LYS A 263 -1.38 21.67 8.64
CA LYS A 263 -0.83 21.51 10.00
C LYS A 263 0.47 22.32 10.16
N SER A 264 0.71 22.80 11.38
CA SER A 264 1.86 23.63 11.78
C SER A 264 3.24 23.01 11.49
N VAL A 265 3.33 21.68 11.32
CA VAL A 265 4.58 20.98 10.99
C VAL A 265 5.19 21.48 9.69
N PHE A 266 4.38 21.93 8.74
CA PHE A 266 4.84 22.46 7.45
C PHE A 266 5.63 23.78 7.57
N PHE A 267 5.34 24.61 8.59
CA PHE A 267 6.03 25.88 8.80
C PHE A 267 7.43 25.73 9.41
N ASN A 268 7.72 24.61 10.07
CA ASN A 268 9.03 24.37 10.69
C ASN A 268 10.08 23.80 9.72
N ILE A 269 9.65 23.31 8.54
CA ILE A 269 10.55 22.74 7.52
C ILE A 269 11.03 23.82 6.53
N LEU A 270 10.30 24.94 6.46
CA LEU A 270 10.55 26.06 5.54
C LEU A 270 11.40 27.19 6.16
N ASN A 271 11.82 27.06 7.42
CA ASN A 271 12.68 28.01 8.13
C ASN A 271 14.05 27.40 8.43
#